data_AF-A0A7C9PZY4-F1
#
_entry.id   AF-A0A7C9PZY4-F1
#
_cell.length_a   1.000
_cell.length_b   1.000
_cell.length_c   1.000
_cell.angle_alpha   90.00
_cell.angle_beta   90.00
_cell.angle_gamma   90.00
#
_symmetry.space_group_name_H-M   'P 1'
#
loop_
_entity.id
_entity.type
_entity.pdbx_description
1 polymer ?
#
loop_
_entity_poly.entity_id
_entity_poly.type
_entity_poly.pdbx_seq_one_letter_code
_entity_poly.pdbx_strand_id
1 'polypeptide(L)'
;MKLYKLTPEQEELIPFYRNKWRRIALSSEPIDRDRAKEAIKEAYATMGKAEPEIIFFPSPIALAEMIAEQEPQELARRWGAPWPVTLQNRLYNSIQNGLEDKLWEQLQDKFADEVMLLWQIKLSVPDNLRHTMVWGQMFAEWNKEEDDIDWQLYQEALRKKFRELPGGDVVLGMGDLFWRQMGESLTKQMEESLWNPLENVVPFGEWQQDRKHELMEMLRFAGLKPAGKASSVRDLSVNPEIIDFCINILNCPYDRQAWNSFQTLIRECSSFILYENVCIICDRPTKLLLDDEDNFHAEGQTALEFSDGRRFYYYHNQRLSERYGRVHPQEWQPEWLLSETNDRIKRFFIEQMGYARLCQGLPTVSLDSWREYELVRIEAEDLDIEQIFILKMICPSTGKIHAVRVPPEMTSAREAISWANWDIDPEEFGVET
;
A
#
# COMPACT_ATOMS: atom_id res chain seq x y z
N MET A 1 -4.95 -15.47 32.41
CA MET A 1 -5.85 -16.33 31.61
C MET A 1 -5.91 -15.72 30.24
N LYS A 2 -5.53 -16.46 29.19
CA LYS A 2 -5.54 -15.95 27.82
C LYS A 2 -6.94 -16.10 27.22
N LEU A 3 -7.37 -15.12 26.43
CA LEU A 3 -8.64 -15.18 25.69
C LEU A 3 -8.45 -15.94 24.37
N TYR A 4 -9.41 -16.80 24.03
CA TYR A 4 -9.35 -17.69 22.85
C TYR A 4 -10.37 -17.34 21.76
N LYS A 5 -11.44 -16.60 22.08
CA LYS A 5 -12.49 -16.22 21.13
C LYS A 5 -13.25 -14.96 21.60
N LEU A 6 -13.75 -14.18 20.65
CA LEU A 6 -14.69 -13.07 20.90
C LEU A 6 -16.13 -13.59 21.12
N THR A 7 -16.90 -12.88 21.93
CA THR A 7 -18.36 -13.06 21.99
C THR A 7 -19.04 -12.30 20.85
N PRO A 8 -20.28 -12.67 20.43
CA PRO A 8 -21.02 -11.91 19.42
C PRO A 8 -21.14 -10.43 19.75
N GLU A 9 -21.40 -10.09 21.01
CA GLU A 9 -21.52 -8.71 21.49
C GLU A 9 -20.19 -7.95 21.37
N GLN A 10 -19.04 -8.62 21.55
CA GLN A 10 -17.73 -8.01 21.34
C GLN A 10 -17.45 -7.77 19.84
N GLU A 11 -17.87 -8.70 18.97
CA GLU A 11 -17.70 -8.54 17.52
C GLU A 11 -18.53 -7.38 16.95
N GLU A 12 -19.75 -7.16 17.46
CA GLU A 12 -20.60 -6.03 17.05
C GLU A 12 -19.99 -4.65 17.35
N LEU A 13 -19.01 -4.58 18.26
CA LEU A 13 -18.30 -3.34 18.61
C LEU A 13 -17.13 -3.03 17.68
N ILE A 14 -16.69 -3.96 16.83
CA ILE A 14 -15.55 -3.76 15.92
C ILE A 14 -15.75 -2.53 15.00
N PRO A 15 -16.91 -2.35 14.32
CA PRO A 15 -17.15 -1.18 13.48
C PRO A 15 -17.06 0.15 14.24
N PHE A 16 -17.46 0.17 15.52
CA PHE A 16 -17.37 1.38 16.35
C PHE A 16 -15.92 1.82 16.56
N TYR A 17 -15.02 0.88 16.89
CA TYR A 17 -13.59 1.20 17.07
C TYR A 17 -12.90 1.56 15.75
N ARG A 18 -13.24 0.88 14.65
CA ARG A 18 -12.77 1.28 13.30
C ARG A 18 -13.15 2.73 13.00
N ASN A 19 -14.43 3.08 13.14
CA ASN A 19 -14.93 4.42 12.86
C ASN A 19 -14.33 5.50 13.80
N LYS A 20 -14.12 5.16 15.08
CA LYS A 20 -13.48 6.06 16.05
C LYS A 20 -12.09 6.51 15.58
N TRP A 21 -11.23 5.56 15.22
CA TRP A 21 -9.85 5.84 14.81
C TRP A 21 -9.77 6.37 13.38
N ARG A 22 -10.65 5.89 12.50
CA ARG A 22 -10.80 6.43 11.14
C ARG A 22 -11.10 7.93 11.14
N ARG A 23 -11.99 8.43 12.01
CA ARG A 23 -12.28 9.87 12.12
C ARG A 23 -11.08 10.70 12.58
N ILE A 24 -10.24 10.13 13.45
CA ILE A 24 -9.02 10.80 13.92
C ILE A 24 -8.01 10.88 12.78
N ALA A 25 -7.79 9.75 12.11
CA ALA A 25 -6.90 9.65 10.96
C ALA A 25 -7.36 10.61 9.85
N LEU A 26 -8.56 10.46 9.32
CA LEU A 26 -9.07 11.23 8.18
C LEU A 26 -9.46 12.69 8.47
N SER A 27 -9.06 13.23 9.62
CA SER A 27 -9.30 14.64 9.92
C SER A 27 -8.63 15.54 8.89
N SER A 28 -9.32 16.61 8.47
CA SER A 28 -8.77 17.71 7.67
C SER A 28 -8.57 18.99 8.48
N GLU A 29 -8.80 18.91 9.79
CA GLU A 29 -8.57 20.06 10.68
C GLU A 29 -7.07 20.37 10.81
N PRO A 30 -6.67 21.65 10.73
CA PRO A 30 -5.28 22.06 10.87
C PRO A 30 -4.63 21.49 12.13
N ILE A 31 -3.34 21.15 12.03
CA ILE A 31 -2.55 20.71 13.18
C ILE A 31 -2.27 21.91 14.08
N ASP A 32 -2.55 21.76 15.38
CA ASP A 32 -2.00 22.64 16.40
C ASP A 32 -0.53 22.28 16.61
N ARG A 33 0.38 23.13 16.10
CA ARG A 33 1.81 22.83 16.09
C ARG A 33 2.41 22.77 17.49
N ASP A 34 1.86 23.50 18.46
CA ASP A 34 2.41 23.50 19.82
C ASP A 34 1.99 22.22 20.54
N ARG A 35 0.72 21.81 20.41
CA ARG A 35 0.26 20.51 20.93
C ARG A 35 0.96 19.32 20.27
N ALA A 36 1.20 19.39 18.96
CA ALA A 36 1.95 18.36 18.25
C ALA A 36 3.39 18.23 18.76
N LYS A 37 4.07 19.36 19.01
CA LYS A 37 5.42 19.35 19.61
C LYS A 37 5.42 18.73 21.00
N GLU A 38 4.47 19.11 21.86
CA GLU A 38 4.35 18.54 23.21
C GLU A 38 4.13 17.02 23.15
N ALA A 39 3.23 16.56 22.26
CA ALA A 39 2.96 15.13 22.05
C ALA A 39 4.20 14.35 21.62
N ILE A 40 5.01 14.91 20.71
CA ILE A 40 6.26 14.29 20.25
C ILE A 40 7.29 14.23 21.37
N LYS A 41 7.48 15.32 22.12
CA LYS A 41 8.41 15.33 23.26
C LYS A 41 8.03 14.27 24.28
N GLU A 42 6.74 14.15 24.59
CA GLU A 42 6.24 13.10 25.48
C GLU A 42 6.51 11.70 24.92
N ALA A 43 6.24 11.48 23.63
CA ALA A 43 6.52 10.21 22.98
C ALA A 43 8.00 9.82 23.06
N TYR A 44 8.91 10.75 22.74
CA TYR A 44 10.37 10.52 22.83
C TYR A 44 10.82 10.26 24.27
N ALA A 45 10.31 11.02 25.24
CA ALA A 45 10.59 10.79 26.65
C ALA A 45 10.10 9.41 27.12
N THR A 46 8.89 8.99 26.71
CA THR A 46 8.34 7.65 27.01
C THR A 46 9.20 6.55 26.39
N MET A 47 9.80 6.79 25.21
CA MET A 47 10.74 5.87 24.57
C MET A 47 12.15 5.88 25.21
N GLY A 48 12.42 6.76 26.17
CA GLY A 48 13.74 6.95 26.77
C GLY A 48 14.75 7.57 25.80
N LYS A 49 14.28 8.40 24.87
CA LYS A 49 15.08 9.04 23.82
C LYS A 49 15.26 10.53 24.09
N ALA A 50 16.31 11.11 23.50
CA ALA A 50 16.55 12.54 23.54
C ALA A 50 15.45 13.29 22.78
N GLU A 51 15.21 14.55 23.15
CA GLU A 51 14.26 15.40 22.43
C GLU A 51 14.76 15.66 20.99
N PRO A 52 13.93 15.43 19.95
CA PRO A 52 14.34 15.62 18.55
C PRO A 52 14.15 17.06 18.09
N GLU A 53 14.83 17.45 17.01
CA GLU A 53 14.42 18.59 16.18
C GLU A 53 13.06 18.25 15.52
N ILE A 54 12.06 19.11 15.67
CA ILE A 54 10.72 18.86 15.11
C ILE A 54 10.53 19.74 13.87
N ILE A 55 10.35 19.09 12.71
CA ILE A 55 10.27 19.75 11.40
C ILE A 55 8.88 19.54 10.80
N PHE A 56 8.23 20.65 10.42
CA PHE A 56 6.91 20.64 9.80
C PHE A 56 7.01 20.86 8.28
N PHE A 57 6.31 20.02 7.52
CA PHE A 57 6.12 20.16 6.08
C PHE A 57 4.63 20.39 5.76
N PRO A 58 4.30 21.23 4.76
CA PRO A 58 2.90 21.49 4.41
C PRO A 58 2.22 20.30 3.70
N SER A 59 2.99 19.34 3.17
CA SER A 59 2.48 18.09 2.60
C SER A 59 3.59 17.03 2.51
N PRO A 60 3.22 15.74 2.35
CA PRO A 60 4.18 14.66 2.07
C PRO A 60 4.98 14.86 0.78
N ILE A 61 4.43 15.59 -0.21
CA ILE A 61 5.13 15.88 -1.46
C ILE A 61 6.20 16.94 -1.24
N ALA A 62 5.95 17.96 -0.42
CA ALA A 62 6.97 18.94 -0.05
C ALA A 62 8.16 18.28 0.66
N LEU A 63 7.88 17.31 1.55
CA LEU A 63 8.93 16.48 2.15
C LEU A 63 9.70 15.70 1.09
N ALA A 64 8.99 15.10 0.13
CA ALA A 64 9.61 14.32 -0.94
C ALA A 64 10.56 15.11 -1.83
N GLU A 65 10.15 16.29 -2.24
CA GLU A 65 10.98 17.19 -3.06
C GLU A 65 12.23 17.62 -2.29
N MET A 66 12.07 18.01 -1.02
CA MET A 66 13.22 18.35 -0.17
C MET A 66 14.21 17.18 -0.06
N ILE A 67 13.73 15.96 0.17
CA ILE A 67 14.60 14.76 0.22
C ILE A 67 15.33 14.55 -1.11
N ALA A 68 14.63 14.72 -2.24
CA ALA A 68 15.20 14.49 -3.57
C ALA A 68 16.31 15.50 -3.95
N GLU A 69 16.34 16.66 -3.30
CA GLU A 69 17.35 17.72 -3.51
C GLU A 69 18.58 17.58 -2.60
N GLN A 70 18.58 16.64 -1.65
CA GLN A 70 19.66 16.47 -0.68
C GLN A 70 20.46 15.20 -0.93
N GLU A 71 21.74 15.23 -0.56
CA GLU A 71 22.58 14.04 -0.58
C GLU A 71 22.15 13.07 0.54
N PRO A 72 21.90 11.78 0.23
CA PRO A 72 21.44 10.80 1.20
C PRO A 72 22.35 10.66 2.44
N GLN A 73 23.68 10.77 2.25
CA GLN A 73 24.65 10.70 3.34
C GLN A 73 24.43 11.82 4.37
N GLU A 74 24.15 13.03 3.90
CA GLU A 74 23.96 14.19 4.78
C GLU A 74 22.63 14.08 5.54
N LEU A 75 21.57 13.63 4.86
CA LEU A 75 20.30 13.35 5.53
C LEU A 75 20.45 12.27 6.60
N ALA A 76 21.18 11.19 6.31
CA ALA A 76 21.41 10.09 7.24
C ALA A 76 22.12 10.58 8.51
N ARG A 77 23.20 11.35 8.35
CA ARG A 77 23.97 11.94 9.45
C ARG A 77 23.12 12.93 10.26
N ARG A 78 22.34 13.77 9.59
CA ARG A 78 21.52 14.79 10.25
C ARG A 78 20.36 14.17 11.02
N TRP A 79 19.61 13.24 10.41
CA TRP A 79 18.39 12.69 10.99
C TRP A 79 18.67 11.55 11.97
N GLY A 80 19.77 10.83 11.77
CA GLY A 80 20.09 9.62 12.52
C GLY A 80 19.14 8.47 12.18
N ALA A 81 19.22 7.37 12.93
CA ALA A 81 18.49 6.15 12.59
C ALA A 81 16.97 6.30 12.74
N PRO A 82 16.15 5.67 11.87
CA PRO A 82 14.69 5.69 11.99
C PRO A 82 14.23 4.82 13.17
N TRP A 83 13.17 5.23 13.85
CA TRP A 83 12.56 4.52 15.00
C TRP A 83 11.12 4.10 14.71
N PRO A 84 10.88 3.13 13.81
CA PRO A 84 9.54 2.91 13.30
C PRO A 84 8.54 2.29 14.29
N VAL A 85 8.94 1.74 15.45
CA VAL A 85 8.06 0.80 16.19
C VAL A 85 8.23 0.71 17.72
N THR A 86 8.92 1.63 18.38
CA THR A 86 9.24 1.48 19.83
C THR A 86 8.02 1.52 20.76
N LEU A 87 7.06 2.44 20.56
CA LEU A 87 5.83 2.49 21.36
C LEU A 87 4.87 1.34 21.03
N GLN A 88 4.70 1.06 19.73
CA GLN A 88 3.84 -0.01 19.24
C GLN A 88 4.35 -1.38 19.71
N ASN A 89 5.66 -1.63 19.72
CA ASN A 89 6.23 -2.88 20.22
C ASN A 89 6.00 -3.05 21.73
N ARG A 90 6.15 -1.99 22.53
CA ARG A 90 5.82 -2.05 23.97
C ARG A 90 4.36 -2.42 24.18
N LEU A 91 3.46 -1.80 23.41
CA LEU A 91 2.03 -2.08 23.46
C LEU A 91 1.72 -3.51 23.03
N TYR A 92 2.25 -3.94 21.89
CA TYR A 92 2.11 -5.31 21.39
C TYR A 92 2.57 -6.34 22.42
N ASN A 93 3.80 -6.20 22.94
CA ASN A 93 4.34 -7.13 23.93
C ASN A 93 3.50 -7.17 25.21
N SER A 94 2.94 -6.02 25.63
CA SER A 94 2.07 -5.97 26.81
C SER A 94 0.73 -6.67 26.57
N ILE A 95 0.14 -6.51 25.38
CA ILE A 95 -1.18 -7.04 25.01
C ILE A 95 -1.12 -8.52 24.64
N GLN A 96 -0.10 -8.96 23.91
CA GLN A 96 0.05 -10.35 23.44
C GLN A 96 0.13 -11.33 24.62
N ASN A 97 0.62 -10.89 25.79
CA ASN A 97 0.61 -11.71 27.00
C ASN A 97 -0.82 -12.06 27.48
N GLY A 98 -1.82 -11.25 27.13
CA GLY A 98 -3.23 -11.46 27.48
C GLY A 98 -4.05 -12.25 26.45
N LEU A 99 -3.52 -12.48 25.25
CA LEU A 99 -4.24 -13.08 24.12
C LEU A 99 -3.56 -14.38 23.65
N GLU A 100 -4.35 -15.27 23.06
CA GLU A 100 -3.80 -16.34 22.23
C GLU A 100 -3.46 -15.83 20.82
N ASP A 101 -2.40 -16.35 20.22
CA ASP A 101 -1.91 -15.90 18.91
C ASP A 101 -3.00 -16.01 17.83
N LYS A 102 -3.80 -17.08 17.87
CA LYS A 102 -4.91 -17.30 16.94
C LYS A 102 -6.03 -16.24 17.06
N LEU A 103 -6.25 -15.70 18.25
CA LEU A 103 -7.22 -14.63 18.45
C LEU A 103 -6.66 -13.30 17.93
N TRP A 104 -5.35 -13.09 18.07
CA TRP A 104 -4.67 -11.92 17.51
C TRP A 104 -4.78 -11.88 15.98
N GLU A 105 -4.51 -12.99 15.30
CA GLU A 105 -4.68 -13.11 13.84
C GLU A 105 -6.13 -12.81 13.40
N GLN A 106 -7.11 -13.35 14.11
CA GLN A 106 -8.53 -13.07 13.83
C GLN A 106 -8.89 -11.59 14.00
N LEU A 107 -8.32 -10.93 15.01
CA LEU A 107 -8.52 -9.50 15.20
C LEU A 107 -7.89 -8.70 14.06
N GLN A 108 -6.67 -9.05 13.64
CA GLN A 108 -6.02 -8.42 12.48
C GLN A 108 -6.86 -8.56 11.21
N ASP A 109 -7.50 -9.71 10.98
CA ASP A 109 -8.38 -9.91 9.83
C ASP A 109 -9.71 -9.15 9.95
N LYS A 110 -10.35 -9.15 11.12
CA LYS A 110 -11.63 -8.45 11.34
C LYS A 110 -11.48 -6.92 11.33
N PHE A 111 -10.33 -6.43 11.81
CA PHE A 111 -9.94 -5.02 11.76
C PHE A 111 -9.12 -4.69 10.52
N ALA A 112 -8.94 -5.62 9.57
CA ALA A 112 -8.33 -5.32 8.28
C ALA A 112 -9.24 -4.33 7.56
N ASP A 113 -8.97 -3.05 7.80
CA ASP A 113 -9.52 -1.94 7.07
C ASP A 113 -8.48 -1.50 6.06
N GLU A 114 -8.80 -1.63 4.78
CA GLU A 114 -7.94 -1.14 3.72
C GLU A 114 -7.66 0.36 3.89
N VAL A 115 -8.58 1.13 4.51
CA VAL A 115 -8.44 2.57 4.79
C VAL A 115 -7.29 2.88 5.76
N MET A 116 -7.06 2.02 6.75
CA MET A 116 -5.95 2.21 7.70
C MET A 116 -4.62 1.71 7.12
N LEU A 117 -4.66 0.67 6.30
CA LEU A 117 -3.53 0.29 5.45
C LEU A 117 -3.18 1.44 4.48
N LEU A 118 -4.17 2.11 3.89
CA LEU A 118 -4.01 3.27 3.02
C LEU A 118 -3.41 4.47 3.74
N TRP A 119 -3.75 4.68 5.02
CA TRP A 119 -3.10 5.67 5.89
C TRP A 119 -1.61 5.38 6.09
N GLN A 120 -1.22 4.13 6.34
CA GLN A 120 0.19 3.74 6.55
C GLN A 120 0.98 3.54 5.24
N ILE A 121 0.30 3.33 4.12
CA ILE A 121 0.92 3.02 2.82
C ILE A 121 1.02 4.26 1.93
N LYS A 122 0.08 5.21 1.98
CA LYS A 122 0.05 6.38 1.07
C LYS A 122 0.57 7.68 1.68
N LEU A 123 0.63 7.82 3.01
CA LEU A 123 1.03 9.09 3.65
C LEU A 123 2.49 9.17 4.09
N SER A 124 3.24 8.07 4.11
CA SER A 124 4.66 8.19 4.48
C SER A 124 5.52 8.58 3.29
N VAL A 125 5.21 8.06 2.09
CA VAL A 125 6.17 8.03 1.01
C VAL A 125 5.45 7.60 -0.29
N PRO A 126 5.37 8.40 -1.37
CA PRO A 126 5.03 7.89 -2.72
C PRO A 126 5.85 6.62 -3.01
N ASP A 127 5.32 5.59 -3.66
CA ASP A 127 6.08 4.34 -3.91
C ASP A 127 7.49 4.61 -4.48
N ASN A 128 7.63 5.65 -5.27
CA ASN A 128 8.88 6.20 -5.79
C ASN A 128 9.90 6.62 -4.71
N LEU A 129 9.50 7.13 -3.56
CA LEU A 129 10.41 7.38 -2.44
C LEU A 129 10.62 6.13 -1.55
N ARG A 130 9.72 5.13 -1.53
CA ARG A 130 9.97 3.85 -0.84
C ARG A 130 11.03 3.05 -1.60
N HIS A 131 11.06 3.24 -2.91
CA HIS A 131 11.99 2.65 -3.86
C HIS A 131 13.15 3.57 -4.25
N THR A 132 13.23 4.81 -3.75
CA THR A 132 14.39 5.67 -4.08
C THR A 132 15.64 5.13 -3.42
N MET A 133 16.70 5.02 -4.22
CA MET A 133 18.12 4.96 -3.86
C MET A 133 18.46 5.65 -2.53
N VAL A 134 17.82 6.79 -2.22
CA VAL A 134 18.00 7.54 -0.97
C VAL A 134 17.83 6.70 0.30
N TRP A 135 16.77 5.90 0.45
CA TRP A 135 16.60 5.08 1.66
C TRP A 135 17.61 3.93 1.74
N GLY A 136 17.94 3.31 0.59
CA GLY A 136 18.98 2.27 0.53
C GLY A 136 20.38 2.82 0.81
N GLN A 137 20.68 4.03 0.34
CA GLN A 137 21.94 4.73 0.55
C GLN A 137 22.05 5.30 1.97
N MET A 138 20.99 5.90 2.50
CA MET A 138 20.91 6.32 3.91
C MET A 138 21.07 5.11 4.85
N PHE A 139 20.42 3.99 4.53
CA PHE A 139 20.58 2.75 5.28
C PHE A 139 22.01 2.19 5.19
N ALA A 140 22.67 2.29 4.03
CA ALA A 140 24.07 1.92 3.89
C ALA A 140 25.03 2.84 4.68
N GLU A 141 24.71 4.12 4.87
CA GLU A 141 25.48 5.08 5.68
C GLU A 141 25.21 4.96 7.18
N TRP A 142 23.97 4.71 7.60
CA TRP A 142 23.67 4.38 9.01
C TRP A 142 24.42 3.12 9.47
N ASN A 143 24.67 2.18 8.56
CA ASN A 143 25.50 1.01 8.82
C ASN A 143 27.03 1.29 8.75
N LYS A 144 27.46 2.51 8.40
CA LYS A 144 28.88 2.92 8.39
C LYS A 144 29.34 3.67 9.65
N GLU A 145 28.42 4.32 10.38
CA GLU A 145 28.75 5.07 11.61
C GLU A 145 28.56 4.26 12.91
N GLU A 146 28.03 3.04 12.83
CA GLU A 146 28.06 2.05 13.90
C GLU A 146 29.44 1.34 13.94
N ASP A 147 30.53 2.10 14.11
CA ASP A 147 31.90 1.55 14.22
C ASP A 147 32.51 1.72 15.63
N ASP A 148 31.72 2.18 16.62
CA ASP A 148 32.19 2.40 18.01
C ASP A 148 31.58 1.44 19.06
N ILE A 149 30.70 0.53 18.65
CA ILE A 149 30.72 -0.82 19.26
C ILE A 149 31.80 -1.55 18.47
N ASP A 150 32.64 -2.35 19.12
CA ASP A 150 33.64 -3.16 18.40
C ASP A 150 32.89 -4.24 17.60
N TRP A 151 32.33 -3.81 16.46
CA TRP A 151 31.49 -4.57 15.56
C TRP A 151 32.30 -5.67 14.90
N GLN A 152 33.60 -5.45 14.69
CA GLN A 152 34.52 -6.52 14.33
C GLN A 152 34.60 -7.57 15.44
N LEU A 153 34.78 -7.21 16.72
CA LEU A 153 34.76 -8.18 17.83
C LEU A 153 33.41 -8.90 17.96
N TYR A 154 32.28 -8.20 17.75
CA TYR A 154 30.95 -8.81 17.81
C TYR A 154 30.69 -9.73 16.61
N GLN A 155 31.08 -9.33 15.39
CA GLN A 155 31.05 -10.17 14.19
C GLN A 155 31.96 -11.39 14.31
N GLU A 156 33.18 -11.23 14.82
CA GLU A 156 34.10 -12.33 15.04
C GLU A 156 33.60 -13.28 16.13
N ALA A 157 33.03 -12.77 17.22
CA ALA A 157 32.43 -13.57 18.29
C ALA A 157 31.22 -14.38 17.80
N LEU A 158 30.35 -13.79 16.98
CA LEU A 158 29.21 -14.47 16.36
C LEU A 158 29.67 -15.47 15.29
N ARG A 159 30.54 -15.07 14.36
CA ARG A 159 31.11 -15.96 13.33
C ARG A 159 31.79 -17.17 13.99
N LYS A 160 32.53 -16.97 15.08
CA LYS A 160 33.15 -18.05 15.85
C LYS A 160 32.12 -19.02 16.44
N LYS A 161 31.05 -18.50 17.07
CA LYS A 161 29.93 -19.32 17.55
C LYS A 161 29.24 -20.09 16.42
N PHE A 162 29.12 -19.49 15.24
CA PHE A 162 28.50 -20.15 14.09
C PHE A 162 29.40 -21.25 13.49
N ARG A 163 30.72 -21.08 13.44
CA ARG A 163 31.65 -22.15 13.01
C ARG A 163 31.60 -23.39 13.92
N GLU A 164 31.21 -23.21 15.18
CA GLU A 164 31.02 -24.30 16.14
C GLU A 164 29.70 -25.07 15.92
N LEU A 165 28.78 -24.55 15.09
CA LEU A 165 27.52 -25.20 14.75
C LEU A 165 27.64 -26.09 13.49
N PRO A 166 26.98 -27.26 13.47
CA PRO A 166 26.93 -28.11 12.28
C PRO A 166 26.36 -27.34 11.07
N GLY A 167 27.15 -27.22 9.99
CA GLY A 167 26.76 -26.49 8.77
C GLY A 167 27.03 -24.99 8.80
N GLY A 168 27.55 -24.44 9.91
CA GLY A 168 27.79 -23.00 10.05
C GLY A 168 28.81 -22.42 9.07
N ASP A 169 29.86 -23.16 8.71
CA ASP A 169 30.83 -22.74 7.70
C ASP A 169 30.20 -22.57 6.30
N VAL A 170 29.22 -23.41 5.96
CA VAL A 170 28.50 -23.32 4.68
C VAL A 170 27.61 -22.08 4.65
N VAL A 171 26.93 -21.79 5.75
CA VAL A 171 26.06 -20.63 5.91
C VAL A 171 26.87 -19.33 5.90
N LEU A 172 28.00 -19.28 6.60
CA LEU A 172 28.93 -18.14 6.57
C LEU A 172 29.52 -17.91 5.18
N GLY A 173 29.89 -18.98 4.49
CA GLY A 173 30.40 -18.92 3.11
C GLY A 173 29.36 -18.39 2.11
N MET A 174 28.09 -18.74 2.27
CA MET A 174 27.00 -18.21 1.44
C MET A 174 26.77 -16.72 1.72
N GLY A 175 26.70 -16.30 2.99
CA GLY A 175 26.57 -14.88 3.36
C GLY A 175 27.70 -14.01 2.80
N ASP A 176 28.95 -14.48 2.89
CA ASP A 176 30.13 -13.80 2.33
C ASP A 176 30.08 -13.71 0.79
N LEU A 177 29.47 -14.69 0.11
CA LEU A 177 29.28 -14.70 -1.34
C LEU A 177 28.20 -13.69 -1.78
N PHE A 178 27.06 -13.65 -1.06
CA PHE A 178 25.94 -12.74 -1.34
C PHE A 178 26.34 -11.27 -1.17
N TRP A 179 27.09 -10.95 -0.11
CA TRP A 179 27.61 -9.61 0.15
C TRP A 179 28.60 -9.13 -0.93
N ARG A 180 29.42 -10.04 -1.48
CA ARG A 180 30.40 -9.71 -2.54
C ARG A 180 29.79 -9.57 -3.93
N GLN A 181 28.72 -10.30 -4.25
CA GLN A 181 28.20 -10.35 -5.61
C GLN A 181 27.01 -9.41 -5.88
N MET A 182 26.15 -9.14 -4.89
CA MET A 182 24.78 -8.66 -5.17
C MET A 182 24.40 -7.48 -4.27
N GLY A 183 25.19 -6.40 -4.30
CA GLY A 183 24.70 -5.11 -3.84
C GLY A 183 23.45 -4.74 -4.64
N GLU A 184 22.35 -4.50 -3.91
CA GLU A 184 21.03 -4.07 -4.40
C GLU A 184 20.16 -5.13 -5.10
N SER A 185 18.95 -5.32 -4.56
CA SER A 185 17.78 -5.96 -5.18
C SER A 185 17.76 -7.49 -5.32
N LEU A 186 17.06 -8.18 -4.40
CA LEU A 186 16.59 -9.55 -4.62
C LEU A 186 15.32 -9.86 -3.80
N THR A 187 14.15 -9.83 -4.43
CA THR A 187 12.92 -10.41 -3.82
C THR A 187 12.34 -11.58 -4.60
N LYS A 188 12.56 -11.68 -5.92
CA LYS A 188 11.86 -12.68 -6.75
C LYS A 188 12.64 -13.96 -7.06
N GLN A 189 13.96 -13.91 -7.25
CA GLN A 189 14.78 -15.11 -7.54
C GLN A 189 15.11 -15.95 -6.29
N MET A 190 14.99 -15.37 -5.08
CA MET A 190 15.30 -16.07 -3.82
C MET A 190 14.27 -17.16 -3.47
N GLU A 191 12.98 -16.98 -3.77
CA GLU A 191 11.94 -17.94 -3.40
C GLU A 191 12.02 -19.24 -4.21
N GLU A 192 12.23 -19.14 -5.52
CA GLU A 192 12.14 -20.30 -6.41
C GLU A 192 13.42 -21.13 -6.47
N SER A 193 14.59 -20.52 -6.26
CA SER A 193 15.90 -21.17 -6.50
C SER A 193 16.68 -21.56 -5.24
N LEU A 194 16.35 -21.02 -4.06
CA LEU A 194 17.20 -21.17 -2.85
C LEU A 194 16.50 -21.81 -1.65
N TRP A 195 15.19 -21.59 -1.43
CA TRP A 195 14.52 -22.15 -0.25
C TRP A 195 14.30 -23.67 -0.31
N ASN A 196 13.90 -24.20 -1.48
CA ASN A 196 13.68 -25.64 -1.67
C ASN A 196 14.95 -26.50 -1.48
N PRO A 197 16.16 -26.07 -1.89
CA PRO A 197 17.39 -26.78 -1.57
C PRO A 197 17.77 -26.76 -0.08
N LEU A 198 17.50 -25.65 0.63
CA LEU A 198 17.92 -25.46 2.03
C LEU A 198 17.19 -26.36 3.03
N GLU A 199 15.92 -26.69 2.80
CA GLU A 199 15.19 -27.70 3.58
C GLU A 199 15.82 -29.10 3.52
N ASN A 200 16.59 -29.39 2.45
CA ASN A 200 17.12 -30.71 2.17
C ASN A 200 18.62 -30.89 2.51
N VAL A 201 19.35 -29.79 2.78
CA VAL A 201 20.82 -29.82 2.97
C VAL A 201 21.25 -29.61 4.43
N VAL A 202 20.38 -29.07 5.27
CA VAL A 202 20.62 -28.81 6.70
C VAL A 202 19.46 -29.45 7.49
N PRO A 203 19.68 -30.06 8.68
CA PRO A 203 18.58 -30.57 9.50
C PRO A 203 17.78 -29.39 10.09
N PHE A 204 17.01 -28.72 9.23
CA PHE A 204 16.26 -27.50 9.50
C PHE A 204 15.17 -27.71 10.55
N GLY A 205 14.68 -28.94 10.67
CA GLY A 205 13.68 -29.35 11.66
C GLY A 205 14.10 -29.13 13.11
N GLU A 206 15.40 -29.25 13.43
CA GLU A 206 15.89 -29.06 14.81
C GLU A 206 16.09 -27.57 15.18
N TRP A 207 16.23 -26.67 14.19
CA TRP A 207 16.43 -25.23 14.44
C TRP A 207 15.11 -24.48 14.67
N GLN A 208 13.97 -25.04 14.26
CA GLN A 208 12.67 -24.38 14.33
C GLN A 208 12.13 -24.19 15.75
N GLN A 209 12.49 -25.04 16.72
CA GLN A 209 11.90 -24.99 18.07
C GLN A 209 12.68 -24.12 19.06
N ASP A 210 14.01 -24.22 19.13
CA ASP A 210 14.79 -23.55 20.19
C ASP A 210 15.74 -22.42 19.69
N ARG A 211 16.05 -22.36 18.39
CA ARG A 211 17.10 -21.45 17.85
C ARG A 211 16.63 -20.49 16.76
N LYS A 212 15.31 -20.32 16.64
CA LYS A 212 14.65 -19.38 15.72
C LYS A 212 15.13 -17.94 15.90
N HIS A 213 15.39 -17.50 17.13
CA HIS A 213 15.86 -16.14 17.41
C HIS A 213 17.24 -15.87 16.80
N GLU A 214 18.18 -16.79 16.97
CA GLU A 214 19.56 -16.69 16.49
C GLU A 214 19.63 -16.74 14.95
N LEU A 215 18.75 -17.52 14.32
CA LEU A 215 18.58 -17.56 12.87
C LEU A 215 17.98 -16.25 12.31
N MET A 216 17.06 -15.61 13.03
CA MET A 216 16.47 -14.34 12.61
C MET A 216 17.43 -13.15 12.79
N GLU A 217 18.28 -13.20 13.81
CA GLU A 217 19.43 -12.29 13.97
C GLU A 217 20.41 -12.44 12.80
N MET A 218 20.66 -13.67 12.32
CA MET A 218 21.51 -13.96 11.15
C MET A 218 20.94 -13.42 9.83
N LEU A 219 19.63 -13.53 9.61
CA LEU A 219 18.99 -12.97 8.40
C LEU A 219 19.00 -11.43 8.40
N ARG A 220 18.85 -10.81 9.59
CA ARG A 220 19.10 -9.37 9.78
C ARG A 220 20.55 -9.02 9.48
N PHE A 221 21.49 -9.83 9.96
CA PHE A 221 22.94 -9.67 9.81
C PHE A 221 23.43 -9.76 8.35
N ALA A 222 22.79 -10.60 7.54
CA ALA A 222 23.16 -10.80 6.14
C ALA A 222 22.53 -9.79 5.16
N GLY A 223 21.74 -8.82 5.64
CA GLY A 223 20.96 -7.91 4.78
C GLY A 223 19.85 -8.62 3.99
N LEU A 224 19.63 -9.91 4.24
CA LEU A 224 18.68 -10.76 3.56
C LEU A 224 17.43 -10.87 4.42
N LYS A 225 16.51 -9.92 4.31
CA LYS A 225 15.12 -10.24 4.63
C LYS A 225 14.63 -11.19 3.52
N PRO A 226 14.28 -12.45 3.80
CA PRO A 226 13.59 -13.25 2.81
C PRO A 226 12.25 -12.55 2.54
N ALA A 227 11.97 -12.24 1.29
CA ALA A 227 10.62 -11.86 0.87
C ALA A 227 9.62 -13.04 0.95
N GLY A 228 10.06 -14.22 1.40
CA GLY A 228 9.19 -15.35 1.72
C GLY A 228 8.44 -15.12 3.02
N LYS A 229 7.18 -14.69 2.88
CA LYS A 229 6.30 -14.21 3.96
C LYS A 229 6.97 -13.13 4.81
N ALA A 230 7.53 -12.13 4.14
CA ALA A 230 7.27 -10.77 4.60
C ALA A 230 5.75 -10.57 4.49
N SER A 231 5.04 -11.05 5.51
CA SER A 231 3.88 -10.37 6.03
C SER A 231 4.10 -8.88 5.79
N SER A 232 3.20 -8.36 4.96
CA SER A 232 3.02 -6.96 4.66
C SER A 232 3.22 -6.11 5.93
N VAL A 233 3.32 -4.82 5.74
CA VAL A 233 3.14 -3.77 6.76
C VAL A 233 2.23 -4.16 7.97
N ARG A 234 1.24 -5.05 7.79
CA ARG A 234 0.51 -5.82 8.84
C ARG A 234 1.30 -6.33 10.05
N ASP A 235 2.55 -6.79 9.92
CA ASP A 235 3.28 -7.42 11.06
C ASP A 235 4.01 -6.42 11.97
N LEU A 236 4.13 -5.16 11.56
CA LEU A 236 4.74 -4.09 12.37
C LEU A 236 3.77 -2.93 12.63
N SER A 237 2.57 -2.98 12.04
CA SER A 237 1.47 -2.05 12.28
C SER A 237 0.54 -2.57 13.38
N VAL A 238 0.86 -2.31 14.63
CA VAL A 238 -0.15 -2.48 15.67
C VAL A 238 -1.14 -1.33 15.51
N ASN A 239 -2.25 -1.65 14.86
CA ASN A 239 -3.29 -0.67 14.56
C ASN A 239 -3.91 -0.14 15.86
N PRO A 240 -4.06 1.20 16.01
CA PRO A 240 -4.57 1.78 17.25
C PRO A 240 -5.99 1.31 17.57
N GLU A 241 -6.82 0.99 16.57
CA GLU A 241 -8.15 0.42 16.76
C GLU A 241 -8.13 -0.97 17.39
N ILE A 242 -7.18 -1.82 17.02
CA ILE A 242 -7.00 -3.15 17.62
C ILE A 242 -6.52 -3.00 19.06
N ILE A 243 -5.54 -2.11 19.31
CA ILE A 243 -5.03 -1.85 20.66
C ILE A 243 -6.15 -1.36 21.57
N ASP A 244 -6.90 -0.35 21.12
CA ASP A 244 -7.99 0.27 21.87
C ASP A 244 -9.11 -0.74 22.16
N PHE A 245 -9.42 -1.62 21.21
CA PHE A 245 -10.37 -2.72 21.41
C PHE A 245 -9.84 -3.76 22.42
N CYS A 246 -8.59 -4.20 22.30
CA CYS A 246 -7.96 -5.12 23.23
C CYS A 246 -7.94 -4.57 24.66
N ILE A 247 -7.69 -3.27 24.83
CA ILE A 247 -7.66 -2.60 26.12
C ILE A 247 -9.07 -2.49 26.72
N ASN A 248 -10.03 -1.93 25.98
CA ASN A 248 -11.33 -1.53 26.56
C ASN A 248 -12.39 -2.63 26.51
N ILE A 249 -12.33 -3.54 25.54
CA ILE A 249 -13.34 -4.59 25.36
C ILE A 249 -12.81 -5.93 25.90
N LEU A 250 -11.55 -6.26 25.58
CA LEU A 250 -10.94 -7.51 26.01
C LEU A 250 -10.25 -7.42 27.38
N ASN A 251 -10.12 -6.22 27.94
CA ASN A 251 -9.45 -5.96 29.22
C ASN A 251 -8.02 -6.52 29.26
N CYS A 252 -7.31 -6.46 28.13
CA CYS A 252 -5.93 -6.93 28.05
C CYS A 252 -5.02 -6.08 28.93
N PRO A 253 -4.00 -6.67 29.58
CA PRO A 253 -2.95 -5.89 30.22
C PRO A 253 -2.23 -5.06 29.16
N TYR A 254 -1.86 -3.82 29.51
CA TYR A 254 -1.16 -2.93 28.60
C TYR A 254 -0.26 -1.94 29.33
N ASP A 255 0.75 -1.46 28.61
CA ASP A 255 1.58 -0.35 29.06
C ASP A 255 0.81 0.98 28.94
N ARG A 256 0.31 1.49 30.08
CA ARG A 256 -0.49 2.72 30.13
C ARG A 256 0.25 3.95 29.62
N GLN A 257 1.54 4.07 29.94
CA GLN A 257 2.32 5.23 29.52
C GLN A 257 2.53 5.19 28.01
N ALA A 258 2.93 4.03 27.48
CA ALA A 258 3.08 3.87 26.03
C ALA A 258 1.76 4.11 25.29
N TRP A 259 0.64 3.65 25.85
CA TRP A 259 -0.67 3.84 25.22
C TRP A 259 -1.06 5.32 25.19
N ASN A 260 -0.98 6.01 26.33
CA ASN A 260 -1.32 7.43 26.41
C ASN A 260 -0.47 8.25 25.43
N SER A 261 0.86 8.07 25.42
CA SER A 261 1.73 8.81 24.50
C SER A 261 1.42 8.48 23.04
N PHE A 262 1.11 7.22 22.71
CA PHE A 262 0.72 6.83 21.35
C PHE A 262 -0.63 7.43 20.91
N GLN A 263 -1.63 7.45 21.81
CA GLN A 263 -2.93 8.08 21.54
C GLN A 263 -2.79 9.59 21.32
N THR A 264 -2.02 10.27 22.16
CA THR A 264 -1.75 11.71 22.02
C THR A 264 -1.03 11.98 20.70
N LEU A 265 0.02 11.19 20.38
CA LEU A 265 0.77 11.33 19.14
C LEU A 265 -0.14 11.24 17.90
N ILE A 266 -1.03 10.23 17.82
CA ILE A 266 -1.96 10.07 16.70
C ILE A 266 -3.00 11.20 16.63
N ARG A 267 -3.46 11.71 17.77
CA ARG A 267 -4.50 12.76 17.81
C ARG A 267 -3.96 14.13 17.44
N GLU A 268 -2.79 14.46 17.98
CA GLU A 268 -2.20 15.79 17.81
C GLU A 268 -1.43 15.89 16.49
N CYS A 269 -0.79 14.81 16.03
CA CYS A 269 -0.06 14.79 14.77
C CYS A 269 -0.93 14.28 13.62
N SER A 270 -0.46 14.44 12.37
CA SER A 270 -1.04 13.75 11.23
C SER A 270 -0.16 12.57 10.82
N SER A 271 0.59 12.69 9.74
CA SER A 271 1.64 11.78 9.33
C SER A 271 2.95 12.26 9.92
N PHE A 272 3.60 11.39 10.67
CA PHE A 272 4.89 11.67 11.28
C PHE A 272 5.87 10.55 11.02
N ILE A 273 7.16 10.90 11.00
CA ILE A 273 8.27 9.96 10.89
C ILE A 273 9.23 10.26 12.04
N LEU A 274 9.55 9.23 12.82
CA LEU A 274 10.41 9.32 13.98
C LEU A 274 11.83 8.88 13.59
N TYR A 275 12.80 9.79 13.73
CA TYR A 275 14.23 9.47 13.67
C TYR A 275 14.90 9.81 14.99
N GLU A 276 16.18 9.47 15.06
CA GLU A 276 16.98 9.68 16.25
C GLU A 276 17.09 11.14 16.67
N ASN A 277 17.48 11.99 15.71
CA ASN A 277 17.72 13.41 15.95
C ASN A 277 16.55 14.28 15.51
N VAL A 278 15.64 13.76 14.67
CA VAL A 278 14.58 14.54 14.03
C VAL A 278 13.24 13.82 14.11
N CYS A 279 12.16 14.57 14.34
CA CYS A 279 10.80 14.15 14.09
C CYS A 279 10.21 14.99 12.96
N ILE A 280 9.81 14.32 11.87
CA ILE A 280 9.20 14.96 10.71
C ILE A 280 7.69 14.85 10.83
N ILE A 281 6.96 15.94 10.63
CA ILE A 281 5.51 15.98 10.59
C ILE A 281 5.06 16.62 9.28
N CYS A 282 4.10 16.00 8.59
CA CYS A 282 3.38 16.64 7.49
C CYS A 282 2.06 17.25 8.02
N ASP A 283 1.64 18.38 7.46
CA ASP A 283 0.32 18.96 7.75
C ASP A 283 -0.79 18.05 7.16
N ARG A 284 -1.98 18.10 7.79
CA ARG A 284 -3.16 17.39 7.28
C ARG A 284 -3.59 17.94 5.92
N PRO A 285 -4.20 17.13 5.06
CA PRO A 285 -4.89 17.67 3.90
C PRO A 285 -5.99 18.64 4.35
N THR A 286 -6.12 19.77 3.67
CA THR A 286 -7.20 20.76 3.92
C THR A 286 -8.54 20.31 3.33
N LYS A 287 -8.51 19.35 2.40
CA LYS A 287 -9.69 18.71 1.83
C LYS A 287 -9.38 17.23 1.60
N LEU A 288 -10.30 16.36 2.02
CA LEU A 288 -10.24 14.92 1.78
C LEU A 288 -11.66 14.41 1.54
N LEU A 289 -11.89 13.80 0.38
CA LEU A 289 -13.17 13.21 -0.02
C LEU A 289 -12.99 11.73 -0.34
N LEU A 290 -13.91 10.93 0.18
CA LEU A 290 -14.01 9.50 -0.05
C LEU A 290 -15.42 9.14 -0.53
N ASP A 291 -15.56 8.03 -1.25
CA ASP A 291 -16.87 7.42 -1.54
C ASP A 291 -17.35 6.51 -0.38
N ASP A 292 -18.50 5.86 -0.58
CA ASP A 292 -19.12 4.96 0.41
C ASP A 292 -18.31 3.67 0.66
N GLU A 293 -17.35 3.37 -0.21
CA GLU A 293 -16.40 2.26 -0.09
C GLU A 293 -15.04 2.73 0.47
N ASP A 294 -14.97 3.97 0.94
CA ASP A 294 -13.81 4.62 1.50
C ASP A 294 -12.61 4.76 0.52
N ASN A 295 -12.87 4.72 -0.77
CA ASN A 295 -11.88 5.05 -1.78
C ASN A 295 -11.76 6.55 -1.96
N PHE A 296 -10.56 7.07 -2.26
CA PHE A 296 -10.44 8.47 -2.69
C PHE A 296 -11.29 8.68 -3.95
N HIS A 297 -12.23 9.62 -3.88
CA HIS A 297 -13.18 9.83 -4.96
C HIS A 297 -13.74 11.25 -4.92
N ALA A 298 -13.77 11.91 -6.07
CA ALA A 298 -14.57 13.10 -6.32
C ALA A 298 -14.79 13.33 -7.82
N GLU A 299 -16.01 13.72 -8.20
CA GLU A 299 -16.40 13.95 -9.59
C GLU A 299 -16.29 15.44 -9.97
N GLY A 300 -15.46 15.77 -10.96
CA GLY A 300 -15.28 17.15 -11.43
C GLY A 300 -14.60 18.08 -10.43
N GLN A 301 -14.06 17.57 -9.33
CA GLN A 301 -13.39 18.35 -8.30
C GLN A 301 -12.25 17.55 -7.65
N THR A 302 -11.45 18.24 -6.86
CA THR A 302 -10.36 17.63 -6.09
C THR A 302 -10.90 16.72 -4.99
N ALA A 303 -10.31 15.53 -4.88
CA ALA A 303 -10.57 14.61 -3.78
C ALA A 303 -9.60 14.83 -2.62
N LEU A 304 -8.41 15.37 -2.88
CA LEU A 304 -7.39 15.63 -1.86
C LEU A 304 -6.68 16.96 -2.14
N GLU A 305 -6.58 17.83 -1.14
CA GLU A 305 -5.86 19.10 -1.22
C GLU A 305 -5.00 19.34 0.03
N PHE A 306 -3.87 20.03 -0.14
CA PHE A 306 -2.97 20.45 0.93
C PHE A 306 -2.83 21.97 1.00
N SER A 307 -2.33 22.47 2.13
CA SER A 307 -2.18 23.90 2.42
C SER A 307 -1.18 24.63 1.52
N ASP A 308 -0.26 23.89 0.90
CA ASP A 308 0.70 24.38 -0.11
C ASP A 308 0.12 24.48 -1.53
N GLY A 309 -1.18 24.19 -1.70
CA GLY A 309 -1.86 24.29 -3.00
C GLY A 309 -1.77 23.04 -3.86
N ARG A 310 -1.17 21.95 -3.37
CA ARG A 310 -1.16 20.66 -4.09
C ARG A 310 -2.56 20.06 -4.11
N ARG A 311 -2.98 19.62 -5.29
CA ARG A 311 -4.33 19.13 -5.58
C ARG A 311 -4.26 17.79 -6.29
N PHE A 312 -5.10 16.86 -5.86
CA PHE A 312 -5.19 15.54 -6.46
C PHE A 312 -6.64 15.17 -6.76
N TYR A 313 -6.79 14.55 -7.93
CA TYR A 313 -8.06 14.08 -8.45
C TYR A 313 -8.06 12.55 -8.39
N TYR A 314 -9.16 12.01 -7.90
CA TYR A 314 -9.34 10.58 -7.77
C TYR A 314 -10.76 10.19 -8.14
N TYR A 315 -10.90 9.03 -8.77
CA TYR A 315 -12.18 8.40 -9.06
C TYR A 315 -12.06 6.93 -8.65
N HIS A 316 -12.72 6.54 -7.56
CA HIS A 316 -12.62 5.21 -6.95
C HIS A 316 -11.16 4.73 -6.81
N ASN A 317 -10.34 5.52 -6.09
CA ASN A 317 -8.91 5.30 -5.86
C ASN A 317 -8.01 5.37 -7.11
N GLN A 318 -8.56 5.48 -8.32
CA GLN A 318 -7.77 5.74 -9.53
C GLN A 318 -7.37 7.21 -9.56
N ARG A 319 -6.07 7.49 -9.47
CA ARG A 319 -5.53 8.85 -9.60
C ARG A 319 -5.69 9.32 -11.04
N LEU A 320 -6.26 10.51 -11.20
CA LEU A 320 -6.42 11.18 -12.48
C LEU A 320 -5.51 12.40 -12.56
N SER A 321 -5.08 12.74 -13.78
CA SER A 321 -4.45 14.03 -14.03
C SER A 321 -5.49 15.15 -13.86
N GLU A 322 -5.00 16.36 -13.62
CA GLU A 322 -5.85 17.55 -13.50
C GLU A 322 -6.74 17.79 -14.73
N ARG A 323 -6.22 17.48 -15.94
CA ARG A 323 -6.93 17.61 -17.21
C ARG A 323 -8.26 16.85 -17.19
N TYR A 324 -8.29 15.66 -16.59
CA TYR A 324 -9.47 14.79 -16.58
C TYR A 324 -10.30 14.96 -15.32
N GLY A 325 -9.64 15.04 -14.16
CA GLY A 325 -10.32 15.05 -12.87
C GLY A 325 -11.17 16.30 -12.59
N ARG A 326 -10.87 17.42 -13.27
CA ARG A 326 -11.68 18.66 -13.20
C ARG A 326 -13.00 18.58 -13.94
N VAL A 327 -13.19 17.57 -14.79
CA VAL A 327 -14.38 17.40 -15.61
C VAL A 327 -15.23 16.31 -14.99
N HIS A 328 -16.53 16.57 -14.87
CA HIS A 328 -17.47 15.58 -14.35
C HIS A 328 -17.49 14.34 -15.27
N PRO A 329 -17.61 13.10 -14.75
CA PRO A 329 -17.59 11.87 -15.57
C PRO A 329 -18.60 11.87 -16.73
N GLN A 330 -19.78 12.45 -16.51
CA GLN A 330 -20.81 12.61 -17.54
C GLN A 330 -20.39 13.57 -18.68
N GLU A 331 -19.36 14.37 -18.50
CA GLU A 331 -18.81 15.31 -19.49
C GLU A 331 -17.46 14.86 -20.06
N TRP A 332 -16.96 13.67 -19.68
CA TRP A 332 -15.71 13.14 -20.22
C TRP A 332 -15.75 12.94 -21.74
N GLN A 333 -14.69 13.32 -22.43
CA GLN A 333 -14.67 13.31 -23.89
C GLN A 333 -14.02 12.01 -24.40
N PRO A 334 -14.69 11.18 -25.21
CA PRO A 334 -14.13 9.94 -25.76
C PRO A 334 -12.78 10.15 -26.46
N GLU A 335 -12.59 11.29 -27.11
CA GLU A 335 -11.39 11.70 -27.84
C GLU A 335 -10.13 11.74 -26.95
N TRP A 336 -10.28 11.81 -25.63
CA TRP A 336 -9.14 11.70 -24.71
C TRP A 336 -8.40 10.38 -24.86
N LEU A 337 -9.07 9.29 -25.23
CA LEU A 337 -8.45 7.99 -25.49
C LEU A 337 -7.40 8.04 -26.60
N LEU A 338 -7.58 8.92 -27.59
CA LEU A 338 -6.66 9.08 -28.72
C LEU A 338 -5.37 9.80 -28.31
N SER A 339 -5.45 10.70 -27.33
CA SER A 339 -4.31 11.51 -26.87
C SER A 339 -3.60 10.98 -25.62
N GLU A 340 -4.26 10.08 -24.87
CA GLU A 340 -3.67 9.49 -23.67
C GLU A 340 -2.58 8.50 -24.04
N THR A 341 -1.48 8.45 -23.29
CA THR A 341 -0.38 7.51 -23.53
C THR A 341 -0.33 6.40 -22.48
N ASN A 342 -0.96 6.60 -21.33
CA ASN A 342 -1.00 5.61 -20.26
C ASN A 342 -2.15 4.62 -20.48
N ASP A 343 -1.83 3.39 -20.86
CA ASP A 343 -2.83 2.36 -21.15
C ASP A 343 -3.71 1.99 -19.96
N ARG A 344 -3.22 2.16 -18.72
CA ARG A 344 -4.04 1.98 -17.51
C ARG A 344 -5.16 3.02 -17.46
N ILE A 345 -4.87 4.27 -17.82
CA ILE A 345 -5.87 5.34 -17.87
C ILE A 345 -6.82 5.16 -19.06
N LYS A 346 -6.32 4.69 -20.21
CA LYS A 346 -7.18 4.34 -21.35
C LYS A 346 -8.20 3.27 -20.99
N ARG A 347 -7.75 2.15 -20.40
CA ARG A 347 -8.65 1.06 -19.96
C ARG A 347 -9.68 1.55 -18.96
N PHE A 348 -9.23 2.34 -17.98
CA PHE A 348 -10.12 2.99 -17.03
C PHE A 348 -11.21 3.83 -17.72
N PHE A 349 -10.86 4.68 -18.70
CA PHE A 349 -11.86 5.44 -19.44
C PHE A 349 -12.82 4.57 -20.25
N ILE A 350 -12.32 3.49 -20.88
CA ILE A 350 -13.16 2.55 -21.63
C ILE A 350 -14.20 1.91 -20.71
N GLU A 351 -13.76 1.44 -19.54
CA GLU A 351 -14.64 0.83 -18.52
C GLU A 351 -15.68 1.82 -18.00
N GLN A 352 -15.29 3.07 -17.71
CA GLN A 352 -16.19 4.04 -17.09
C GLN A 352 -17.13 4.75 -18.08
N MET A 353 -16.66 5.07 -19.29
CA MET A 353 -17.52 5.72 -20.30
C MET A 353 -18.47 4.73 -20.98
N GLY A 354 -18.06 3.47 -21.09
CA GLY A 354 -18.79 2.42 -21.79
C GLY A 354 -18.76 2.56 -23.32
N TYR A 355 -18.90 1.43 -24.01
CA TYR A 355 -18.76 1.35 -25.47
C TYR A 355 -19.77 2.20 -26.25
N ALA A 356 -20.99 2.39 -25.73
CA ALA A 356 -22.02 3.17 -26.41
C ALA A 356 -21.58 4.63 -26.60
N ARG A 357 -21.04 5.25 -25.55
CA ARG A 357 -20.54 6.62 -25.59
C ARG A 357 -19.29 6.74 -26.46
N LEU A 358 -18.41 5.75 -26.41
CA LEU A 358 -17.21 5.71 -27.25
C LEU A 358 -17.57 5.66 -28.74
N CYS A 359 -18.50 4.80 -29.15
CA CYS A 359 -18.97 4.71 -30.54
C CYS A 359 -19.62 6.00 -31.04
N GLN A 360 -20.22 6.81 -30.16
CA GLN A 360 -20.83 8.08 -30.54
C GLN A 360 -19.79 9.20 -30.70
N GLY A 361 -18.73 9.21 -29.89
CA GLY A 361 -17.74 10.29 -29.88
C GLY A 361 -16.45 10.00 -30.67
N LEU A 362 -16.17 8.75 -31.02
CA LEU A 362 -14.96 8.39 -31.76
C LEU A 362 -15.26 8.07 -33.23
N PRO A 363 -14.29 8.30 -34.14
CA PRO A 363 -14.39 7.78 -35.50
C PRO A 363 -14.48 6.25 -35.50
N THR A 364 -15.40 5.71 -36.30
CA THR A 364 -15.64 4.26 -36.40
C THR A 364 -15.74 3.83 -37.85
N VAL A 365 -15.24 2.63 -38.15
CA VAL A 365 -15.39 1.95 -39.44
C VAL A 365 -16.44 0.88 -39.29
N SER A 366 -17.47 0.94 -40.13
CA SER A 366 -18.46 -0.13 -40.28
C SER A 366 -17.81 -1.31 -41.02
N LEU A 367 -17.86 -2.49 -40.40
CA LEU A 367 -17.29 -3.73 -40.96
C LEU A 367 -18.38 -4.61 -41.59
N ASP A 368 -19.50 -4.76 -40.91
CA ASP A 368 -20.67 -5.52 -41.39
C ASP A 368 -21.95 -5.04 -40.69
N SER A 369 -23.11 -5.34 -41.27
CA SER A 369 -24.42 -5.02 -40.70
C SER A 369 -25.38 -6.18 -40.89
N TRP A 370 -26.12 -6.52 -39.84
CA TRP A 370 -27.13 -7.57 -39.87
C TRP A 370 -28.35 -7.17 -39.03
N ARG A 371 -29.48 -6.97 -39.71
CA ARG A 371 -30.71 -6.40 -39.12
C ARG A 371 -30.42 -5.08 -38.37
N GLU A 372 -30.82 -4.96 -37.11
CA GLU A 372 -30.56 -3.81 -36.23
C GLU A 372 -29.13 -3.75 -35.65
N TYR A 373 -28.28 -4.74 -35.93
CA TYR A 373 -26.92 -4.82 -35.43
C TYR A 373 -25.89 -4.35 -36.46
N GLU A 374 -24.91 -3.59 -36.00
CA GLU A 374 -23.78 -3.12 -36.79
C GLU A 374 -22.48 -3.50 -36.06
N LEU A 375 -21.58 -4.18 -36.76
CA LEU A 375 -20.23 -4.45 -36.27
C LEU A 375 -19.33 -3.30 -36.70
N VAL A 376 -18.76 -2.60 -35.73
CA VAL A 376 -17.87 -1.46 -35.95
C VAL A 376 -16.53 -1.65 -35.28
N ARG A 377 -15.51 -1.01 -35.85
CA ARG A 377 -14.18 -0.89 -35.26
C ARG A 377 -13.90 0.58 -34.95
N ILE A 378 -13.39 0.87 -33.75
CA ILE A 378 -12.91 2.22 -33.43
C ILE A 378 -11.63 2.49 -34.20
N GLU A 379 -11.58 3.61 -34.95
CA GLU A 379 -10.36 4.05 -35.61
C GLU A 379 -9.47 4.78 -34.59
N ALA A 380 -8.41 4.10 -34.20
CA ALA A 380 -7.33 4.75 -33.48
C ALA A 380 -6.03 4.07 -33.89
N GLU A 381 -5.30 4.73 -34.79
CA GLU A 381 -4.04 4.23 -35.36
C GLU A 381 -2.95 4.05 -34.29
N ASP A 382 -3.07 4.76 -33.16
CA ASP A 382 -2.09 4.81 -32.06
C ASP A 382 -2.60 4.23 -30.72
N LEU A 383 -3.68 3.43 -30.73
CA LEU A 383 -3.97 2.62 -29.55
C LEU A 383 -2.99 1.45 -29.52
N ASP A 384 -2.00 1.51 -28.64
CA ASP A 384 -1.16 0.36 -28.23
C ASP A 384 -1.98 -0.71 -27.43
N ILE A 385 -3.28 -0.74 -27.69
CA ILE A 385 -4.29 -1.62 -27.14
C ILE A 385 -4.86 -2.38 -28.34
N GLU A 386 -5.09 -3.68 -28.15
CA GLU A 386 -5.79 -4.53 -29.12
C GLU A 386 -7.00 -3.81 -29.73
N GLN A 387 -7.17 -3.94 -31.06
CA GLN A 387 -8.21 -3.24 -31.80
C GLN A 387 -9.59 -3.45 -31.14
N ILE A 388 -10.33 -2.36 -30.94
CA ILE A 388 -11.60 -2.40 -30.24
C ILE A 388 -12.72 -2.59 -31.26
N PHE A 389 -13.21 -3.83 -31.36
CA PHE A 389 -14.36 -4.21 -32.16
C PHE A 389 -15.60 -4.19 -31.28
N ILE A 390 -16.66 -3.54 -31.76
CA ILE A 390 -17.88 -3.31 -31.01
C ILE A 390 -19.06 -3.73 -31.88
N LEU A 391 -19.88 -4.62 -31.35
CA LEU A 391 -21.23 -4.84 -31.85
C LEU A 391 -22.14 -3.79 -31.22
N LYS A 392 -22.77 -2.95 -32.05
CA LYS A 392 -23.76 -1.97 -31.57
C LYS A 392 -25.13 -2.20 -32.18
N MET A 393 -26.16 -1.82 -31.45
CA MET A 393 -27.56 -1.82 -31.87
C MET A 393 -28.24 -0.56 -31.33
N ILE A 394 -29.06 0.07 -32.15
CA ILE A 394 -29.90 1.21 -31.73
C ILE A 394 -31.29 0.67 -31.49
N CYS A 395 -31.72 0.64 -30.22
CA CYS A 395 -33.01 0.10 -29.84
C CYS A 395 -34.13 0.93 -30.50
N PRO A 396 -34.96 0.36 -31.39
CA PRO A 396 -35.95 1.13 -32.15
C PRO A 396 -36.98 1.84 -31.27
N SER A 397 -37.32 1.25 -30.12
CA SER A 397 -38.34 1.76 -29.20
C SER A 397 -37.84 2.85 -28.25
N THR A 398 -36.54 2.84 -27.90
CA THR A 398 -35.97 3.77 -26.90
C THR A 398 -34.93 4.73 -27.48
N GLY A 399 -34.43 4.47 -28.70
CA GLY A 399 -33.30 5.17 -29.30
C GLY A 399 -31.97 4.97 -28.58
N LYS A 400 -31.91 4.10 -27.55
CA LYS A 400 -30.68 3.83 -26.80
C LYS A 400 -29.73 2.97 -27.62
N ILE A 401 -28.45 3.32 -27.56
CA ILE A 401 -27.39 2.51 -28.15
C ILE A 401 -26.97 1.45 -27.14
N HIS A 402 -27.13 0.19 -27.53
CA HIS A 402 -26.51 -0.96 -26.87
C HIS A 402 -25.21 -1.27 -27.60
N ALA A 403 -24.12 -1.40 -26.87
CA ALA A 403 -22.80 -1.63 -27.46
C ALA A 403 -22.01 -2.60 -26.59
N VAL A 404 -21.45 -3.63 -27.22
CA VAL A 404 -20.69 -4.69 -26.56
C VAL A 404 -19.39 -4.90 -27.34
N ARG A 405 -18.27 -4.98 -26.62
CA ARG A 405 -16.99 -5.35 -27.23
C ARG A 405 -16.99 -6.82 -27.61
N VAL A 406 -16.55 -7.12 -28.82
CA VAL A 406 -16.42 -8.46 -29.37
C VAL A 406 -14.96 -8.74 -29.78
N PRO A 407 -14.57 -10.01 -29.94
CA PRO A 407 -13.22 -10.37 -30.40
C PRO A 407 -12.82 -9.68 -31.71
N PRO A 408 -11.57 -9.23 -31.85
CA PRO A 408 -11.11 -8.43 -32.99
C PRO A 408 -10.97 -9.22 -34.31
N GLU A 409 -11.04 -10.55 -34.27
CA GLU A 409 -11.01 -11.43 -35.44
C GLU A 409 -12.35 -11.52 -36.16
N MET A 410 -13.43 -11.04 -35.55
CA MET A 410 -14.77 -11.14 -36.12
C MET A 410 -14.93 -10.25 -37.35
N THR A 411 -15.59 -10.80 -38.37
CA THR A 411 -15.82 -10.09 -39.64
C THR A 411 -17.30 -9.94 -39.99
N SER A 412 -18.21 -10.58 -39.25
CA SER A 412 -19.66 -10.46 -39.47
C SER A 412 -20.41 -10.00 -38.22
N ALA A 413 -21.40 -9.13 -38.43
CA ALA A 413 -22.34 -8.70 -37.40
C ALA A 413 -23.17 -9.88 -36.87
N ARG A 414 -23.53 -10.86 -37.72
CA ARG A 414 -24.25 -12.08 -37.31
C ARG A 414 -23.41 -12.93 -36.35
N GLU A 415 -22.14 -13.16 -36.69
CA GLU A 415 -21.20 -13.89 -35.84
C GLU A 415 -21.00 -13.19 -34.49
N ALA A 416 -20.83 -11.87 -34.51
CA ALA A 416 -20.66 -11.06 -33.33
C ALA A 416 -21.88 -11.11 -32.40
N ILE A 417 -23.11 -11.09 -32.93
CA ILE A 417 -24.32 -11.18 -32.09
C ILE A 417 -24.52 -12.60 -31.54
N SER A 418 -24.16 -13.65 -32.28
CA SER A 418 -24.13 -15.02 -31.74
C SER A 418 -23.19 -15.12 -30.55
N TRP A 419 -21.96 -14.63 -30.70
CA TRP A 419 -20.96 -14.66 -29.64
C TRP A 419 -21.40 -13.88 -28.40
N ALA A 420 -21.97 -12.68 -28.59
CA ALA A 420 -22.48 -11.86 -27.51
C ALA A 420 -23.63 -12.55 -26.73
N ASN A 421 -24.28 -13.55 -27.33
CA ASN A 421 -25.35 -14.35 -26.74
C ASN A 421 -24.96 -15.84 -26.54
N TRP A 422 -23.69 -16.12 -26.24
CA TRP A 422 -23.20 -17.48 -25.92
C TRP A 422 -23.40 -18.51 -27.04
N ASP A 423 -23.10 -18.11 -28.28
CA ASP A 423 -23.15 -18.93 -29.51
C ASP A 423 -24.55 -19.42 -29.89
N ILE A 424 -25.61 -18.79 -29.37
CA ILE A 424 -26.98 -19.01 -29.79
C ILE A 424 -27.19 -18.33 -31.16
N ASP A 425 -27.84 -19.03 -32.11
CA ASP A 425 -28.16 -18.42 -33.40
C ASP A 425 -29.20 -17.31 -33.20
N PRO A 426 -28.96 -16.09 -33.70
CA PRO A 426 -29.89 -14.98 -33.64
C PRO A 426 -31.28 -15.23 -34.26
N GLU A 427 -31.41 -16.24 -35.11
CA GLU A 427 -32.70 -16.70 -35.62
C GLU A 427 -33.55 -17.40 -34.55
N GLU A 428 -32.93 -17.88 -33.47
CA GLU A 428 -33.58 -18.48 -32.31
C GLU A 428 -33.98 -17.43 -31.25
N PHE A 429 -33.58 -16.17 -31.42
CA PHE A 429 -34.08 -15.09 -30.58
C PHE A 429 -35.59 -14.99 -30.81
N GLY A 430 -36.37 -15.28 -29.75
CA GLY A 430 -37.81 -15.18 -29.81
C GLY A 430 -38.22 -13.83 -30.40
N VAL A 431 -39.10 -13.84 -31.40
CA VAL A 431 -39.60 -12.64 -32.05
C VAL A 431 -40.28 -11.77 -30.99
N GLU A 432 -39.62 -10.72 -30.52
CA GLU A 432 -40.28 -9.67 -29.75
C GLU A 432 -41.15 -8.86 -30.72
N THR A 433 -42.43 -9.20 -30.82
CA THR A 433 -43.48 -8.42 -31.48
C THR A 433 -43.91 -7.22 -30.67
#